data_AF-A0A1Q7X6E1-F1
#
_entry.id   AF-A0A1Q7X6E1-F1
#
_cell.length_a   1.000
_cell.length_b   1.000
_cell.length_c   1.000
_cell.angle_alpha   90.00
_cell.angle_beta   90.00
_cell.angle_gamma   90.00
#
_symmetry.space_group_name_H-M   'P 1'
#
loop_
_entity.id
_entity.type
_entity.pdbx_description
1 polymer ?
#
loop_
_entity_poly.entity_id
_entity_poly.type
_entity_poly.pdbx_seq_one_letter_code
_entity_poly.pdbx_strand_id
1 'polypeptide(L)'
;MIAAPRDRVWDLVSDPHHLPRWWPRAVRVEDVHEAPGGRRSHWTTVLETERGTGVRADYRCTSAAAGERYVWEQNIEGTPFEKILRSAALEIHLQGRDESTVVILAGSERLRGLSRLGSPMMRRAIRRRLDEALDGIERALVERG
;
A
#
# COMPACT_ATOMS: atom_id res chain seq x y z
N MET A 1 16.41 -3.51 -3.80
CA MET A 1 16.50 -4.96 -3.54
C MET A 1 16.42 -5.11 -2.03
N ILE A 2 15.70 -6.10 -1.53
CA ILE A 2 15.51 -6.31 -0.09
C ILE A 2 16.20 -7.62 0.30
N ALA A 3 17.03 -7.59 1.34
CA ALA A 3 17.76 -8.74 1.86
C ALA A 3 16.83 -9.63 2.71
N ALA A 4 15.80 -10.18 2.09
CA ALA A 4 14.88 -11.13 2.69
C ALA A 4 14.37 -12.13 1.64
N PRO A 5 14.16 -13.40 2.05
CA PRO A 5 13.47 -14.40 1.25
C PRO A 5 12.08 -13.93 0.79
N ARG A 6 11.67 -14.39 -0.40
CA ARG A 6 10.44 -13.93 -1.08
C ARG A 6 9.17 -14.19 -0.28
N ASP A 7 9.10 -15.32 0.42
CA ASP A 7 8.00 -15.70 1.31
C ASP A 7 7.88 -14.72 2.48
N ARG A 8 8.98 -14.37 3.14
CA ARG A 8 9.01 -13.35 4.20
C ARG A 8 8.50 -11.99 3.72
N VAL A 9 8.90 -11.58 2.51
CA VAL A 9 8.42 -10.33 1.91
C VAL A 9 6.93 -10.43 1.60
N TRP A 10 6.47 -11.56 1.04
CA TRP A 10 5.07 -11.80 0.73
C TRP A 10 4.18 -11.72 1.97
N ASP A 11 4.57 -12.37 3.07
CA ASP A 11 3.81 -12.36 4.33
C ASP A 11 3.68 -10.95 4.90
N LEU A 12 4.71 -10.10 4.73
CA LEU A 12 4.66 -8.71 5.18
C LEU A 12 3.72 -7.86 4.30
N VAL A 13 3.83 -7.94 2.98
CA VAL A 13 3.15 -6.99 2.07
C VAL A 13 1.71 -7.41 1.73
N SER A 14 1.36 -8.68 1.92
CA SER A 14 0.02 -9.21 1.61
C SER A 14 -0.94 -9.22 2.79
N ASP A 15 -0.44 -9.17 4.03
CA ASP A 15 -1.24 -9.07 5.26
C ASP A 15 -1.50 -7.60 5.64
N PRO A 16 -2.77 -7.14 5.65
CA PRO A 16 -3.11 -5.78 6.06
C PRO A 16 -2.62 -5.40 7.46
N HIS A 17 -2.55 -6.33 8.41
CA HIS A 17 -2.11 -6.04 9.78
C HIS A 17 -0.67 -5.52 9.85
N HIS A 18 0.13 -5.80 8.83
CA HIS A 18 1.50 -5.31 8.72
C HIS A 18 1.62 -3.92 8.11
N LEU A 19 0.56 -3.34 7.54
CA LEU A 19 0.61 -2.00 6.92
C LEU A 19 1.23 -0.92 7.83
N PRO A 20 0.95 -0.83 9.13
CA PRO A 20 1.58 0.19 9.99
C PRO A 20 3.11 0.09 10.07
N ARG A 21 3.68 -1.05 9.71
CA ARG A 21 5.13 -1.28 9.76
C ARG A 21 5.84 -0.72 8.53
N TRP A 22 5.15 -0.60 7.40
CA TRP A 22 5.79 -0.30 6.12
C TRP A 22 5.05 0.70 5.23
N TRP A 23 3.72 0.80 5.33
CA TRP A 23 2.96 1.72 4.51
C TRP A 23 2.97 3.13 5.13
N PRO A 24 3.38 4.17 4.39
CA PRO A 24 3.51 5.50 4.96
C PRO A 24 2.21 6.02 5.55
N ARG A 25 2.33 6.62 6.74
CA ARG A 25 1.22 7.19 7.53
C ARG A 25 0.21 6.17 8.05
N ALA A 26 0.33 4.87 7.77
CA ALA A 26 -0.52 3.88 8.40
C ALA A 26 -0.19 3.79 9.89
N VAL A 27 -1.19 4.06 10.74
CA VAL A 27 -1.04 3.99 12.21
C VAL A 27 -1.56 2.66 12.72
N ARG A 28 -2.69 2.21 12.18
CA ARG A 28 -3.32 0.94 12.52
C ARG A 28 -4.25 0.51 11.40
N VAL A 29 -4.64 -0.76 11.45
CA VAL A 29 -5.62 -1.36 10.55
C VAL A 29 -6.77 -1.92 11.37
N GLU A 30 -7.96 -1.81 10.80
CA GLU A 30 -9.25 -2.16 11.40
C GLU A 30 -10.08 -2.96 10.39
N ASP A 31 -11.16 -3.60 10.87
CA ASP A 31 -12.20 -4.19 10.05
C ASP A 31 -11.63 -5.12 8.94
N VAL A 32 -10.64 -5.93 9.31
CA VAL A 32 -9.96 -6.84 8.37
C VAL A 32 -10.83 -8.05 8.10
N HIS A 33 -11.15 -8.24 6.83
CA HIS A 33 -11.87 -9.39 6.32
C HIS A 33 -11.05 -10.05 5.22
N GLU A 34 -10.49 -11.21 5.54
CA GLU A 34 -9.67 -11.98 4.60
C GLU A 34 -10.53 -12.91 3.74
N ALA A 35 -10.26 -12.93 2.44
CA ALA A 35 -10.84 -13.88 1.51
C ALA A 35 -9.83 -14.99 1.17
N PRO A 36 -10.28 -16.25 0.96
CA PRO A 36 -9.40 -17.32 0.49
C PRO A 36 -8.62 -16.91 -0.78
N GLY A 37 -7.30 -17.07 -0.75
CA GLY A 37 -6.40 -16.66 -1.83
C GLY A 37 -6.18 -15.14 -1.94
N GLY A 38 -6.56 -14.35 -0.94
CA GLY A 38 -6.28 -12.91 -0.81
C GLY A 38 -7.17 -11.99 -1.65
N ARG A 39 -7.62 -12.43 -2.83
CA ARG A 39 -8.50 -11.63 -3.70
C ARG A 39 -9.87 -11.42 -3.06
N ARG A 40 -10.34 -10.16 -2.99
CA ARG A 40 -11.53 -9.68 -2.27
C ARG A 40 -11.36 -9.49 -0.76
N SER A 41 -10.16 -9.68 -0.21
CA SER A 41 -9.88 -9.20 1.14
C SER A 41 -10.14 -7.69 1.20
N HIS A 42 -10.67 -7.20 2.31
CA HIS A 42 -10.90 -5.78 2.55
C HIS A 42 -10.57 -5.41 3.99
N TRP A 43 -10.20 -4.15 4.18
CA TRP A 43 -9.78 -3.62 5.47
C TRP A 43 -9.90 -2.10 5.49
N THR A 44 -9.89 -1.52 6.68
CA THR A 44 -9.76 -0.08 6.87
C THR A 44 -8.38 0.26 7.42
N THR A 45 -7.64 1.15 6.77
CA THR A 45 -6.41 1.72 7.32
C THR A 45 -6.69 3.08 7.93
N VAL A 46 -6.23 3.30 9.16
CA VAL A 46 -6.16 4.65 9.75
C VAL A 46 -4.85 5.28 9.32
N LEU A 47 -4.95 6.33 8.52
CA LEU A 47 -3.83 7.14 8.06
C LEU A 47 -3.69 8.39 8.93
N GLU A 48 -2.47 8.71 9.32
CA GLU A 48 -2.17 9.98 9.99
C GLU A 48 -1.91 11.09 8.97
N THR A 49 -2.61 12.21 9.11
CA THR A 49 -2.31 13.43 8.35
C THR A 49 -1.05 14.12 8.90
N GLU A 50 -0.47 15.07 8.15
CA GLU A 50 0.67 15.86 8.64
C GLU A 50 0.40 16.61 9.96
N ARG A 51 -0.87 16.85 10.29
CA ARG A 51 -1.30 17.50 11.54
C ARG A 51 -1.60 16.51 12.68
N GLY A 52 -1.30 15.23 12.52
CA GLY A 52 -1.57 14.19 13.52
C GLY A 52 -3.05 13.74 13.58
N THR A 53 -3.91 14.22 12.69
CA THR A 53 -5.31 13.78 12.64
C THR A 53 -5.40 12.44 11.91
N GLY A 54 -6.06 11.46 12.52
CA GLY A 54 -6.38 10.17 11.90
C GLY A 54 -7.52 10.26 10.90
N VAL A 55 -7.34 9.69 9.71
CA VAL A 55 -8.34 9.59 8.65
C VAL A 55 -8.45 8.12 8.24
N ARG A 56 -9.67 7.60 8.24
CA ARG A 56 -9.96 6.23 7.79
C ARG A 56 -10.03 6.16 6.28
N ALA A 57 -9.37 5.17 5.69
CA ALA A 57 -9.44 4.84 4.29
C ALA A 57 -9.71 3.35 4.12
N ASP A 58 -10.77 3.01 3.39
CA ASP A 58 -11.17 1.63 3.15
C ASP A 58 -10.51 1.12 1.87
N TYR A 59 -10.04 -0.13 1.92
CA TYR A 59 -9.31 -0.76 0.83
C TYR A 59 -9.87 -2.14 0.52
N ARG A 60 -9.61 -2.59 -0.70
CA ARG A 60 -9.87 -3.98 -1.12
C ARG A 60 -8.76 -4.51 -2.01
N CYS A 61 -8.42 -5.78 -1.83
CA CYS A 61 -7.57 -6.52 -2.75
C CYS A 61 -8.33 -6.85 -4.04
N THR A 62 -7.80 -6.42 -5.17
CA THR A 62 -8.37 -6.65 -6.51
C THR A 62 -7.71 -7.82 -7.23
N SER A 63 -6.45 -8.13 -6.90
CA SER A 63 -5.70 -9.24 -7.48
C SER A 63 -4.61 -9.73 -6.53
N ALA A 64 -4.44 -11.04 -6.43
CA ALA A 64 -3.38 -11.69 -5.68
C ALA A 64 -2.88 -12.91 -6.46
N ALA A 65 -1.56 -13.02 -6.60
CA ALA A 65 -0.84 -14.19 -7.05
C ALA A 65 0.25 -14.45 -6.01
N ALA A 66 0.10 -15.55 -5.25
CA ALA A 66 0.87 -15.77 -4.04
C ALA A 66 2.38 -15.75 -4.32
N GLY A 67 3.13 -14.94 -3.56
CA GLY A 67 4.58 -14.79 -3.71
C GLY A 67 5.03 -14.00 -4.94
N GLU A 68 4.12 -13.50 -5.77
CA GLU A 68 4.47 -12.84 -7.04
C GLU A 68 3.87 -11.43 -7.14
N ARG A 69 2.57 -11.28 -6.88
CA ARG A 69 1.86 -10.03 -7.14
C ARG A 69 0.71 -9.80 -6.19
N TYR A 70 0.62 -8.59 -5.65
CA TYR A 70 -0.50 -8.17 -4.80
C TYR A 70 -0.98 -6.79 -5.24
N VAL A 71 -2.29 -6.66 -5.46
CA VAL A 71 -2.90 -5.41 -5.95
C VAL A 71 -4.10 -5.07 -5.08
N TRP A 72 -4.14 -3.84 -4.63
CA TRP A 72 -5.24 -3.30 -3.85
C TRP A 72 -5.57 -1.88 -4.23
N GLU A 73 -6.81 -1.49 -3.98
CA GLU A 73 -7.32 -0.15 -4.30
C GLU A 73 -8.14 0.41 -3.15
N GLN A 74 -8.19 1.74 -3.09
CA GLN A 74 -9.00 2.49 -2.15
C GLN A 74 -10.45 2.55 -2.63
N ASN A 75 -11.40 2.30 -1.72
CA ASN A 75 -12.80 2.64 -1.94
C ASN A 75 -12.97 4.15 -1.73
N ILE A 76 -13.32 4.87 -2.80
CA ILE A 76 -13.30 6.33 -2.83
C ILE A 76 -14.69 6.96 -2.65
N GLU A 77 -15.72 6.35 -3.21
CA GLU A 77 -17.08 6.91 -3.23
C GLU A 77 -17.63 7.14 -1.81
N GLY A 78 -18.24 8.31 -1.58
CA GLY A 78 -18.80 8.68 -0.27
C GLY A 78 -17.75 9.05 0.78
N THR A 79 -16.46 9.03 0.45
CA THR A 79 -15.38 9.35 1.40
C THR A 79 -14.86 10.79 1.24
N PRO A 80 -14.14 11.34 2.24
CA PRO A 80 -13.46 12.63 2.09
C PRO A 80 -12.51 12.69 0.88
N PHE A 81 -11.99 11.54 0.43
CA PHE A 81 -11.06 11.44 -0.69
C PHE A 81 -11.73 11.65 -2.05
N GLU A 82 -13.06 11.44 -2.16
CA GLU A 82 -13.80 11.53 -3.42
C GLU A 82 -13.66 12.90 -4.10
N LYS A 83 -13.49 13.96 -3.32
CA LYS A 83 -13.30 15.33 -3.83
C LYS A 83 -12.00 15.49 -4.61
N ILE A 84 -11.00 14.65 -4.35
CA ILE A 84 -9.63 14.75 -4.88
C ILE A 84 -9.35 13.61 -5.86
N LEU A 85 -9.75 12.39 -5.49
CA LEU A 85 -9.44 11.17 -6.19
C LEU A 85 -10.68 10.63 -6.91
N ARG A 86 -10.45 10.09 -8.11
CA ARG A 86 -11.38 9.21 -8.81
C ARG A 86 -11.03 7.74 -8.55
N SER A 87 -9.75 7.43 -8.42
CA SER A 87 -9.26 6.08 -8.08
C SER A 87 -7.85 6.18 -7.50
N ALA A 88 -7.50 5.26 -6.61
CA ALA A 88 -6.14 5.08 -6.10
C ALA A 88 -5.89 3.58 -5.91
N ALA A 89 -4.81 3.08 -6.48
CA ALA A 89 -4.40 1.68 -6.39
C ALA A 89 -2.88 1.56 -6.16
N LEU A 90 -2.50 0.49 -5.48
CA LEU A 90 -1.12 0.04 -5.35
C LEU A 90 -0.99 -1.36 -5.94
N GLU A 91 0.05 -1.55 -6.72
CA GLU A 91 0.46 -2.85 -7.23
C GLU A 91 1.88 -3.15 -6.75
N ILE A 92 2.07 -4.36 -6.23
CA ILE A 92 3.31 -4.86 -5.65
C ILE A 92 3.72 -6.07 -6.46
N HIS A 93 4.94 -6.06 -7.01
CA HIS A 93 5.55 -7.22 -7.67
C HIS A 93 6.77 -7.68 -6.89
N LEU A 94 6.88 -9.00 -6.73
CA LEU A 94 7.98 -9.65 -6.06
C LEU A 94 8.69 -10.59 -7.03
N GLN A 95 10.01 -10.45 -7.12
CA GLN A 95 10.87 -11.39 -7.82
C GLN A 95 11.98 -11.85 -6.88
N GLY A 96 11.92 -13.12 -6.46
CA GLY A 96 12.95 -13.74 -5.62
C GLY A 96 14.29 -13.87 -6.36
N ARG A 97 15.38 -13.72 -5.61
CA ARG A 97 16.79 -13.81 -6.04
C ARG A 97 17.60 -14.35 -4.86
N ASP A 98 17.78 -15.66 -4.79
CA ASP A 98 18.44 -16.34 -3.66
C ASP A 98 17.86 -15.86 -2.31
N GLU A 99 18.70 -15.30 -1.44
CA GLU A 99 18.34 -14.74 -0.12
C GLU A 99 17.77 -13.31 -0.16
N SER A 100 17.42 -12.82 -1.35
CA SER A 100 16.93 -11.47 -1.57
C SER A 100 15.70 -11.42 -2.47
N THR A 101 14.99 -10.30 -2.43
CA THR A 101 13.81 -10.08 -3.27
C THR A 101 13.89 -8.71 -3.93
N VAL A 102 13.63 -8.67 -5.24
CA VAL A 102 13.34 -7.43 -5.95
C VAL A 102 11.87 -7.10 -5.72
N VAL A 103 11.62 -5.97 -5.07
CA VAL A 103 10.28 -5.44 -4.81
C VAL A 103 10.05 -4.23 -5.71
N ILE A 104 8.95 -4.25 -6.46
CA ILE A 104 8.54 -3.14 -7.31
C ILE A 104 7.17 -2.67 -6.84
N LEU A 105 7.06 -1.39 -6.51
CA LEU A 105 5.81 -0.73 -6.15
C LEU A 105 5.35 0.18 -7.28
N ALA A 106 4.11 0.03 -7.72
CA ALA A 106 3.49 0.89 -8.72
C ALA A 106 2.19 1.49 -8.15
N GLY A 107 2.20 2.81 -7.95
CA GLY A 107 1.02 3.57 -7.56
C GLY A 107 0.27 4.11 -8.77
N SER A 108 -1.04 3.89 -8.84
CA SER A 108 -1.91 4.44 -9.89
C SER A 108 -3.01 5.29 -9.26
N GLU A 109 -2.92 6.61 -9.42
CA GLU A 109 -3.91 7.55 -8.90
C GLU A 109 -4.49 8.39 -10.03
N ARG A 110 -5.82 8.52 -10.07
CA ARG A 110 -6.52 9.41 -11.00
C ARG A 110 -7.19 10.53 -10.21
N LEU A 111 -6.84 11.77 -10.53
CA LEU A 111 -7.42 12.95 -9.89
C LEU A 111 -8.80 13.29 -10.45
N ARG A 112 -9.64 13.92 -9.62
CA ARG A 112 -10.99 14.40 -9.96
C ARG A 112 -11.03 15.93 -10.02
N GLY A 113 -11.85 16.47 -10.92
CA GLY A 113 -12.19 17.90 -10.95
C GLY A 113 -10.99 18.83 -11.07
N LEU A 114 -11.02 19.94 -10.31
CA LEU A 114 -9.99 20.97 -10.28
C LEU A 114 -8.64 20.45 -9.73
N SER A 115 -8.63 19.37 -8.97
CA SER A 115 -7.39 18.77 -8.44
C SER A 115 -6.43 18.32 -9.54
N ARG A 116 -6.92 18.08 -10.77
CA ARG A 116 -6.09 17.74 -11.95
C ARG A 116 -5.02 18.81 -12.23
N LEU A 117 -5.23 20.06 -11.85
CA LEU A 117 -4.26 21.14 -12.02
C LEU A 117 -2.98 20.92 -11.19
N GLY A 118 -3.06 20.15 -10.09
CA GLY A 118 -1.93 19.80 -9.22
C GLY A 118 -1.12 18.56 -9.63
N SER A 119 -1.34 18.01 -10.83
CA SER A 119 -0.79 16.70 -11.23
C SER A 119 0.74 16.53 -11.10
N PRO A 120 1.61 17.51 -11.44
CA PRO A 120 3.05 17.37 -11.25
C PRO A 120 3.47 17.25 -9.78
N MET A 121 2.84 18.03 -8.89
CA MET A 121 3.08 17.97 -7.45
C MET A 121 2.62 16.62 -6.89
N MET A 122 1.44 16.14 -7.31
CA MET A 122 0.93 14.84 -6.90
C MET A 122 1.86 13.69 -7.32
N ARG A 123 2.39 13.72 -8.55
CA ARG A 123 3.37 12.71 -9.00
C ARG A 123 4.60 12.64 -8.12
N ARG A 124 5.12 13.78 -7.65
CA ARG A 124 6.25 13.82 -6.71
C ARG A 124 5.86 13.26 -5.34
N ALA A 125 4.66 13.58 -4.84
CA ALA A 125 4.16 13.06 -3.58
C ALA A 125 3.96 11.54 -3.61
N ILE A 126 3.40 11.00 -4.70
CA ILE A 126 3.27 9.55 -4.92
C ILE A 126 4.64 8.91 -4.93
N ARG A 127 5.60 9.45 -5.69
CA ARG A 127 6.96 8.89 -5.73
C ARG A 127 7.58 8.81 -4.34
N ARG A 128 7.55 9.90 -3.58
CA ARG A 128 8.06 9.93 -2.21
C ARG A 128 7.36 8.90 -1.32
N ARG A 129 6.04 8.74 -1.42
CA ARG A 129 5.30 7.71 -0.68
C ARG A 129 5.76 6.29 -1.05
N LEU A 130 6.04 6.01 -2.32
CA LEU A 130 6.52 4.70 -2.74
C LEU A 130 7.97 4.46 -2.27
N ASP A 131 8.82 5.47 -2.30
CA ASP A 131 10.19 5.40 -1.77
C ASP A 131 10.16 5.13 -0.24
N GLU A 132 9.38 5.90 0.52
CA GLU A 132 9.16 5.68 1.97
C GLU A 132 8.61 4.29 2.28
N ALA A 133 7.73 3.77 1.42
CA ALA A 133 7.16 2.43 1.57
C ALA A 133 8.22 1.33 1.35
N LEU A 134 9.09 1.47 0.36
CA LEU A 134 10.20 0.54 0.14
C LEU A 134 11.14 0.51 1.34
N ASP A 135 11.51 1.67 1.87
CA ASP A 135 12.34 1.76 3.07
C ASP A 135 11.64 1.13 4.29
N GLY A 136 10.32 1.31 4.39
CA GLY A 136 9.50 0.70 5.44
C GLY A 136 9.49 -0.83 5.37
N ILE A 137 9.36 -1.41 4.17
CA ILE A 137 9.42 -2.86 3.95
C ILE A 137 10.80 -3.40 4.37
N GLU A 138 11.87 -2.72 3.97
CA GLU A 138 13.24 -3.12 4.33
C GLU A 138 13.45 -3.12 5.84
N ARG A 139 13.11 -2.03 6.54
CA ARG A 139 13.22 -1.94 8.01
C ARG A 139 12.42 -3.02 8.72
N ALA A 140 11.17 -3.23 8.31
CA ALA A 140 10.28 -4.20 8.94
C ALA A 140 10.79 -5.66 8.84
N LEU A 141 11.66 -5.96 7.87
CA LEU A 141 12.25 -7.28 7.69
C LEU A 141 13.61 -7.42 8.39
N VAL A 142 14.40 -6.34 8.47
CA VAL A 142 15.69 -6.32 9.19
C VAL A 142 15.49 -6.41 10.70
N GLU A 143 14.46 -5.77 11.26
CA GLU A 143 14.17 -5.81 12.72
C GLU A 143 13.75 -7.19 13.24
N ARG A 144 13.59 -8.19 12.38
CA ARG A 144 13.28 -9.58 12.74
C ARG A 144 14.41 -10.57 12.37
N GLY A 145 15.62 -10.07 12.13
CA GLY A 145 16.86 -10.84 11.95
C GLY A 145 17.64 -11.00 13.25
#